data_AF-A0A0D8ZUK1-F1
#
_entry.id   AF-A0A0D8ZUK1-F1
#
_cell.length_a   1.000
_cell.length_b   1.000
_cell.length_c   1.000
_cell.angle_alpha   90.00
_cell.angle_beta   90.00
_cell.angle_gamma   90.00
#
_symmetry.space_group_name_H-M   'P 1'
#
loop_
_entity.id
_entity.type
_entity.pdbx_description
1 polymer ?
#
loop_
_entity_poly.entity_id
_entity_poly.type
_entity_poly.pdbx_seq_one_letter_code
_entity_poly.pdbx_strand_id
1 'polypeptide(L)'
;MPQNKRDEIVKYLTQCSLVELREILSAVFKTRRPNPEEDKYNKNCFFLGTASSLLESSEGEAERWGTCEIAAVANVDKEVYGEDVLGIDWGFCQFGTCSSCGIGVRSNLKHGVCPTCGSKVAMS
;
A
#
# COMPACT_ATOMS: atom_id res chain seq x y z
N MET A 1 -24.42 -0.69 -10.79
CA MET A 1 -23.54 -0.79 -11.97
C MET A 1 -23.90 -2.08 -12.70
N PRO A 2 -24.09 -2.06 -14.03
CA PRO A 2 -24.34 -3.26 -14.81
C PRO A 2 -23.23 -4.32 -14.65
N GLN A 3 -23.56 -5.61 -14.71
CA GLN A 3 -22.60 -6.69 -14.48
C GLN A 3 -21.49 -6.71 -15.55
N ASN A 4 -21.82 -6.51 -16.82
CA ASN A 4 -20.83 -6.41 -17.89
C ASN A 4 -19.78 -5.31 -17.64
N LYS A 5 -20.22 -4.14 -17.18
CA LYS A 5 -19.34 -3.03 -16.83
C LYS A 5 -18.46 -3.37 -15.62
N ARG A 6 -18.99 -4.14 -14.66
CA ARG A 6 -18.20 -4.66 -13.54
C ARG A 6 -17.08 -5.57 -14.03
N ASP A 7 -17.40 -6.50 -14.91
CA ASP A 7 -16.46 -7.50 -15.41
C ASP A 7 -15.35 -6.85 -16.25
N GLU A 8 -15.68 -5.85 -17.06
CA GLU A 8 -14.71 -5.03 -17.80
C GLU A 8 -13.71 -4.33 -16.87
N ILE A 9 -14.21 -3.72 -15.78
CA ILE A 9 -13.36 -3.05 -14.78
C ILE A 9 -12.45 -4.05 -14.09
N VAL A 10 -12.99 -5.19 -13.66
CA VAL A 10 -12.20 -6.24 -12.99
C VAL A 10 -11.12 -6.77 -13.93
N LYS A 11 -11.47 -7.06 -15.19
CA LYS A 11 -10.52 -7.49 -16.21
C LYS A 11 -9.41 -6.46 -16.40
N TYR A 12 -9.75 -5.19 -16.56
CA TYR A 12 -8.77 -4.11 -16.72
C TYR A 12 -7.82 -4.03 -15.52
N LEU A 13 -8.36 -3.94 -14.30
CA LEU A 13 -7.55 -3.82 -13.08
C LEU A 13 -6.64 -5.04 -12.84
N THR A 14 -7.05 -6.23 -13.29
CA THR A 14 -6.26 -7.46 -13.16
C THR A 14 -5.09 -7.51 -14.15
N GLN A 15 -5.18 -6.76 -15.25
CA GLN A 15 -4.15 -6.68 -16.29
C GLN A 15 -3.16 -5.53 -16.05
N CYS A 16 -3.48 -4.60 -15.16
CA CYS A 16 -2.57 -3.52 -14.76
C CYS A 16 -1.29 -4.08 -14.15
N SER A 17 -0.16 -3.42 -14.44
CA SER A 17 1.04 -3.55 -13.62
C SER A 17 0.75 -3.08 -12.18
N LEU A 18 1.56 -3.50 -11.21
CA LEU A 18 1.43 -3.02 -9.82
C LEU A 18 1.56 -1.50 -9.72
N VAL A 19 2.39 -0.88 -10.56
CA VAL A 19 2.56 0.58 -10.62
C VAL A 19 1.26 1.26 -11.04
N GLU A 20 0.66 0.83 -12.17
CA GLU A 20 -0.61 1.38 -12.66
C GLU A 20 -1.74 1.14 -11.66
N LEU A 21 -1.84 -0.08 -11.13
CA LEU A 21 -2.86 -0.44 -10.15
C LEU A 21 -2.75 0.43 -8.89
N ARG A 22 -1.52 0.66 -8.40
CA ARG A 22 -1.24 1.53 -7.25
C ARG A 22 -1.71 2.95 -7.53
N GLU A 23 -1.41 3.50 -8.71
CA GLU A 23 -1.79 4.88 -9.07
C GLU A 23 -3.30 5.04 -9.18
N ILE A 24 -3.98 4.12 -9.86
CA ILE A 24 -5.44 4.11 -10.00
C ILE A 24 -6.09 4.07 -8.60
N LEU A 25 -5.69 3.11 -7.76
CA LEU A 25 -6.29 2.96 -6.43
C LEU A 25 -5.94 4.15 -5.52
N SER A 26 -4.74 4.71 -5.61
CA SER A 26 -4.36 5.92 -4.88
C SER A 26 -5.21 7.13 -5.27
N ALA A 27 -5.51 7.30 -6.57
CA ALA A 27 -6.41 8.35 -7.04
C ALA A 27 -7.85 8.16 -6.49
N VAL A 28 -8.34 6.91 -6.46
CA VAL A 28 -9.64 6.57 -5.86
C VAL A 28 -9.65 6.89 -4.37
N PHE A 29 -8.60 6.52 -3.63
CA PHE A 29 -8.50 6.72 -2.17
C PHE A 29 -8.30 8.18 -1.76
N LYS A 30 -7.72 9.02 -2.62
CA LYS A 30 -7.70 10.48 -2.41
C LYS A 30 -9.09 11.10 -2.51
N THR A 31 -9.97 10.52 -3.33
CA THR A 31 -11.31 11.04 -3.59
C THR A 31 -12.35 10.48 -2.60
N ARG A 32 -12.20 9.22 -2.18
CA ARG A 32 -13.14 8.54 -1.28
C ARG A 32 -12.70 8.63 0.18
N ARG A 33 -13.65 8.92 1.07
CA ARG A 33 -13.48 8.83 2.53
C ARG A 33 -14.30 7.67 3.08
N PRO A 34 -13.74 6.83 3.98
CA PRO A 34 -14.55 5.89 4.74
C PRO A 34 -15.47 6.66 5.69
N ASN A 35 -16.77 6.37 5.64
CA ASN A 35 -17.80 6.96 6.51
C ASN A 35 -17.70 8.49 6.66
N PRO A 36 -17.98 9.27 5.59
CA PRO A 36 -17.84 10.74 5.61
C PRO A 36 -18.64 11.43 6.72
N GLU A 37 -19.74 10.82 7.18
CA GLU A 37 -20.57 11.34 8.27
C GLU A 37 -19.83 11.39 9.62
N GLU A 38 -18.79 10.56 9.79
CA GLU A 38 -17.98 10.46 11.01
C GLU A 38 -16.69 11.29 10.95
N ASP A 39 -16.35 11.94 9.82
CA ASP A 39 -15.08 12.66 9.62
C ASP A 39 -14.86 13.80 10.64
N LYS A 40 -15.94 14.27 11.28
CA LYS A 40 -15.92 15.27 12.37
C LYS A 40 -15.36 14.73 13.69
N TYR A 41 -15.35 13.41 13.88
CA TYR A 41 -14.92 12.74 15.12
C TYR A 41 -13.78 11.77 14.89
N ASN A 42 -13.69 11.16 13.69
CA ASN A 42 -12.70 10.15 13.34
C ASN A 42 -12.00 10.53 12.03
N LYS A 43 -10.67 10.52 12.03
CA LYS A 43 -9.90 10.67 10.78
C LYS A 43 -9.76 9.29 10.11
N ASN A 44 -10.64 9.02 9.16
CA ASN A 44 -10.63 7.78 8.38
C ASN A 44 -9.99 7.99 7.00
N CYS A 45 -9.25 6.99 6.51
CA CYS A 45 -8.70 6.99 5.17
C CYS A 45 -8.62 5.58 4.59
N PHE A 46 -8.76 5.46 3.28
CA PHE A 46 -8.36 4.26 2.56
C PHE A 46 -6.85 4.32 2.26
N PHE A 47 -6.18 3.20 2.38
CA PHE A 47 -4.78 3.03 1.98
C PHE A 47 -4.58 1.65 1.35
N LEU A 48 -3.53 1.52 0.54
CA LEU A 48 -3.09 0.22 0.03
C LEU A 48 -2.21 -0.45 1.09
N GLY A 49 -2.47 -1.71 1.41
CA GLY A 49 -1.66 -2.48 2.35
C GLY A 49 -1.30 -3.85 1.79
N THR A 50 -0.18 -4.39 2.26
CA THR A 50 0.24 -5.76 2.01
C THR A 50 0.10 -6.57 3.29
N ALA A 51 -0.37 -7.81 3.16
CA ALA A 51 -0.29 -8.81 4.22
C ALA A 51 0.73 -9.87 3.79
N SER A 52 1.73 -10.12 4.63
CA SER A 52 2.79 -11.10 4.35
C SER A 52 3.04 -11.98 5.57
N SER A 53 3.27 -13.26 5.34
CA SER A 53 3.68 -14.22 6.36
C SER A 53 4.95 -14.93 5.88
N LEU A 54 5.88 -15.20 6.80
CA LEU A 54 7.06 -16.00 6.52
C LEU A 54 6.74 -17.47 6.78
N LEU A 55 7.30 -18.35 5.95
CA LEU A 55 7.25 -19.78 6.23
C LEU A 55 8.22 -20.08 7.37
N GLU A 56 7.69 -20.59 8.48
CA GLU A 56 8.46 -21.04 9.63
C GLU A 56 8.80 -22.52 9.46
N SER A 57 10.09 -22.84 9.57
CA SER A 57 10.56 -24.22 9.64
C SER A 57 11.54 -24.37 10.81
N SER A 58 11.27 -25.37 11.65
CA SER A 58 12.10 -25.78 12.77
C SER A 58 12.49 -27.24 12.59
N GLU A 59 13.69 -27.64 13.01
CA GLU A 59 14.12 -29.03 12.88
C GLU A 59 13.14 -29.98 13.60
N GLY A 60 12.58 -30.92 12.84
CA GLY A 60 11.63 -31.93 13.36
C GLY A 60 10.16 -31.48 13.40
N GLU A 61 9.84 -30.25 13.01
CA GLU A 61 8.46 -29.76 12.90
C GLU A 61 8.01 -29.62 11.44
N ALA A 62 6.70 -29.71 11.21
CA ALA A 62 6.12 -29.44 9.90
C ALA A 62 6.19 -27.94 9.59
N GLU A 63 6.51 -27.61 8.34
CA GLU A 63 6.48 -26.22 7.88
C GLU A 63 5.09 -25.61 8.07
N ARG A 64 5.05 -24.37 8.56
CA ARG A 64 3.80 -23.64 8.75
C ARG A 64 3.99 -22.17 8.41
N TRP A 65 2.91 -21.53 7.98
CA TRP A 65 2.89 -20.08 7.84
C TRP A 65 2.88 -19.43 9.22
N GLY A 66 3.79 -18.48 9.43
CA GLY A 66 3.81 -17.64 10.62
C GLY A 66 2.67 -16.62 10.64
N THR A 67 2.73 -15.69 11.59
CA THR A 67 1.72 -14.62 11.71
C THR A 67 1.78 -13.67 10.51
N CYS A 68 0.61 -13.35 9.94
CA CYS A 68 0.53 -12.33 8.89
C CYS A 68 0.80 -10.94 9.46
N GLU A 69 1.84 -10.29 8.96
CA GLU A 69 2.12 -8.89 9.22
C GLU A 69 1.45 -8.01 8.16
N ILE A 70 0.77 -6.95 8.61
CA ILE A 70 0.13 -5.97 7.74
C ILE A 70 0.97 -4.70 7.73
N ALA A 71 1.33 -4.23 6.53
CA ALA A 71 2.03 -2.98 6.35
C ALA A 71 1.36 -2.13 5.27
N ALA A 72 1.38 -0.81 5.44
CA ALA A 72 0.85 0.12 4.46
C ALA A 72 1.85 0.37 3.34
N VAL A 73 1.39 0.43 2.10
CA VAL A 73 2.22 0.81 0.95
C VAL A 73 2.42 2.32 0.96
N ALA A 74 3.68 2.76 1.11
CA ALA A 74 4.02 4.17 1.05
C ALA A 74 3.77 4.75 -0.35
N ASN A 75 3.28 5.98 -0.40
CA ASN A 75 3.24 6.74 -1.64
C ASN A 75 4.66 7.16 -2.04
N VAL A 76 4.91 7.34 -3.33
CA VAL A 76 6.18 7.89 -3.82
C VAL A 76 6.38 9.31 -3.30
N ASP A 77 7.55 9.62 -2.76
CA ASP A 77 7.93 11.00 -2.46
C ASP A 77 8.34 11.70 -3.77
N LYS A 78 7.36 12.34 -4.40
CA LYS A 78 7.54 13.06 -5.67
C LYS A 78 8.44 14.28 -5.55
N GLU A 79 8.64 14.84 -4.35
CA GLU A 79 9.59 15.94 -4.15
C GLU A 79 11.03 15.43 -4.26
N VAL A 80 11.28 14.18 -3.86
CA VAL A 80 12.61 13.55 -3.93
C VAL A 80 12.87 12.95 -5.32
N TYR A 81 11.88 12.28 -5.89
CA TYR A 81 12.06 11.49 -7.12
C TYR A 81 11.56 12.19 -8.38
N GLY A 82 10.77 13.26 -8.28
CA GLY A 82 10.12 13.89 -9.44
C GLY A 82 8.80 13.21 -9.83
N GLU A 83 8.06 13.85 -10.74
CA GLU A 83 6.72 13.41 -11.18
C GLU A 83 6.76 12.17 -12.09
N ASP A 84 7.85 11.96 -12.82
CA ASP A 84 7.97 10.93 -13.87
C ASP A 84 8.55 9.60 -13.35
N VAL A 85 8.83 9.49 -12.05
CA VAL A 85 9.38 8.24 -11.48
C VAL A 85 8.28 7.21 -11.27
N LEU A 86 8.10 6.42 -12.32
CA LEU A 86 7.57 5.06 -12.24
C LEU A 86 8.69 4.20 -11.62
N GLY A 87 8.85 4.29 -10.30
CA GLY A 87 9.95 3.59 -9.61
C GLY A 87 10.04 2.14 -10.07
N ILE A 88 11.26 1.68 -10.40
CA ILE A 88 11.51 0.28 -10.80
C ILE A 88 10.83 -0.64 -9.77
N ASP A 89 9.95 -1.51 -10.24
CA ASP A 89 9.18 -2.40 -9.37
C ASP A 89 10.04 -3.59 -8.95
N TRP A 90 10.83 -3.39 -7.90
CA TRP A 90 11.54 -4.47 -7.19
C TRP A 90 10.62 -5.22 -6.21
N GLY A 91 9.29 -5.01 -6.30
CA GLY A 91 8.34 -5.35 -5.26
C GLY A 91 8.39 -4.37 -4.08
N PHE A 92 7.42 -4.48 -3.18
CA PHE A 92 7.40 -3.74 -1.90
C PHE A 92 8.39 -4.35 -0.90
N CYS A 93 9.67 -4.46 -1.29
CA CYS A 93 10.68 -5.22 -0.55
C CYS A 93 11.28 -4.43 0.61
N GLN A 94 11.29 -3.10 0.54
CA GLN A 94 11.83 -2.26 1.61
C GLN A 94 10.78 -1.99 2.68
N PHE A 95 11.21 -2.01 3.94
CA PHE A 95 10.36 -1.80 5.11
C PHE A 95 10.79 -0.54 5.85
N GLY A 96 9.83 0.14 6.46
CA GLY A 96 10.08 1.22 7.42
C GLY A 96 8.94 1.36 8.39
N THR A 97 9.08 2.29 9.33
CA THR A 97 8.01 2.67 10.25
C THR A 97 7.81 4.17 10.19
N CYS A 98 6.58 4.62 10.02
CA CYS A 98 6.29 6.05 10.03
C CYS A 98 6.52 6.61 11.44
N SER A 99 7.47 7.54 11.61
CA SER A 99 7.77 8.14 12.91
C SER A 99 6.62 8.98 13.48
N SER A 100 5.73 9.49 12.63
CA SER A 100 4.60 10.33 13.07
C SER A 100 3.40 9.54 13.59
N CYS A 101 3.10 8.37 13.00
CA CYS A 101 1.89 7.60 13.36
C CYS A 101 2.15 6.13 13.69
N GLY A 102 3.41 5.68 13.68
CA GLY A 102 3.83 4.35 14.09
C GLY A 102 3.48 3.20 13.14
N ILE A 103 2.80 3.45 12.02
CA ILE A 103 2.40 2.37 11.10
C ILE A 103 3.62 1.80 10.38
N GLY A 104 3.69 0.47 10.30
CA GLY A 104 4.63 -0.23 9.43
C GLY A 104 4.32 0.09 7.97
N VAL A 105 5.34 0.42 7.19
CA VAL A 105 5.22 0.76 5.78
C VAL A 105 6.13 -0.08 4.91
N ARG A 106 5.70 -0.33 3.69
CA ARG A 106 6.47 -0.98 2.63
C ARG A 106 6.55 -0.06 1.41
N SER A 107 7.67 -0.10 0.70
CA SER A 107 7.90 0.71 -0.49
C SER A 107 8.84 0.01 -1.46
N ASN A 108 8.75 0.37 -2.74
CA ASN A 108 9.76 0.02 -3.74
C ASN A 108 10.91 1.04 -3.80
N LEU A 109 10.82 2.14 -3.04
CA LEU A 109 11.78 3.24 -3.00
C LEU A 109 12.21 3.57 -1.57
N LYS A 110 13.42 4.12 -1.43
CA LYS A 110 14.01 4.48 -0.14
C LYS A 110 13.29 5.62 0.57
N HIS A 111 12.70 6.55 -0.18
CA HIS A 111 11.89 7.63 0.38
C HIS A 111 10.43 7.47 -0.05
N GLY A 112 9.52 7.66 0.89
CA GLY A 112 8.10 7.60 0.63
C GLY A 112 7.32 8.55 1.52
N VAL A 113 6.03 8.63 1.26
CA VAL A 113 5.07 9.41 2.05
C VAL A 113 4.07 8.45 2.66
N CYS A 114 3.93 8.50 3.99
CA CYS A 114 3.01 7.67 4.75
C CYS A 114 1.57 7.89 4.25
N PRO A 115 0.84 6.83 3.83
CA PRO A 115 -0.49 7.00 3.23
C PRO A 115 -1.57 7.37 4.24
N THR A 116 -1.32 7.23 5.55
CA THR A 116 -2.29 7.51 6.61
C THR A 116 -2.18 8.95 7.13
N CYS A 117 -0.96 9.43 7.38
CA CYS A 117 -0.72 10.75 7.98
C CYS A 117 -0.02 11.76 7.06
N GLY A 118 0.50 11.32 5.90
CA GLY A 118 1.18 12.21 4.94
C GLY A 118 2.60 12.61 5.31
N SER A 119 3.16 12.08 6.41
CA SER A 119 4.56 12.34 6.79
C SER A 119 5.54 11.63 5.87
N LYS A 120 6.71 12.23 5.63
CA LYS A 120 7.83 11.57 4.93
C LYS A 120 8.35 10.40 5.75
N VAL A 121 8.67 9.30 5.09
CA VAL A 121 9.23 8.09 5.71
C VAL A 121 10.42 7.62 4.88
N ALA A 122 11.50 7.23 5.55
CA ALA A 122 12.64 6.57 4.93
C ALA A 122 12.57 5.05 5.21
N MET A 123 12.83 4.24 4.19
CA MET A 123 12.89 2.79 4.34
C MET A 123 14.30 2.33 4.75
N SER A 124 14.35 1.38 5.67
CA SER A 124 15.55 0.62 6.02
C SER A 124 15.98 -0.35 4.92
#